data_AF-A0A1W9U986-F1
#
_entry.id   AF-A0A1W9U986-F1
#
_cell.length_a   1.000
_cell.length_b   1.000
_cell.length_c   1.000
_cell.angle_alpha   90.00
_cell.angle_beta   90.00
_cell.angle_gamma   90.00
#
_symmetry.space_group_name_H-M   'P 1'
#
loop_
_entity.id
_entity.type
_entity.pdbx_description
1 polymer ?
#
loop_
_entity_poly.entity_id
_entity_poly.type
_entity_poly.pdbx_seq_one_letter_code
_entity_poly.pdbx_strand_id
1 'polypeptide(L)'
;MLGSLHDAGVLLLLGTDSGTGGMGIVPGYSIHDELRILVENGFSPYEAIAAGTVNAAIVVERMGGDGDFGAIQVGKRADLILVRDNPLEDVSTIKEPLGVMAAGKWYSQETLAELIEPANLPASEKE
;
A
#
# COMPACT_ATOMS: atom_id res chain seq x y z
N MET A 1 11.49 -1.41 -19.01
CA MET A 1 11.42 -2.67 -18.23
C MET A 1 10.04 -2.88 -17.66
N LEU A 2 9.51 -1.95 -16.85
CA LEU A 2 8.14 -2.02 -16.30
C LEU A 2 7.06 -2.18 -17.38
N GLY A 3 7.05 -1.31 -18.40
CA GLY A 3 6.09 -1.43 -19.51
C GLY A 3 6.16 -2.78 -20.24
N SER A 4 7.36 -3.35 -20.44
CA SER A 4 7.50 -4.67 -21.07
C SER A 4 6.96 -5.82 -20.21
N LEU A 5 7.04 -5.70 -18.88
CA LEU A 5 6.44 -6.66 -17.94
C LEU A 5 4.92 -6.53 -17.92
N HIS A 6 4.42 -5.29 -17.99
CA HIS A 6 2.99 -4.96 -18.11
C HIS A 6 2.39 -5.56 -19.38
N ASP A 7 3.01 -5.29 -20.54
CA ASP A 7 2.58 -5.80 -21.85
C ASP A 7 2.56 -7.34 -21.90
N ALA A 8 3.47 -7.97 -21.15
CA ALA A 8 3.57 -9.42 -21.04
C ALA A 8 2.58 -10.04 -20.03
N GLY A 9 1.77 -9.23 -19.34
CA GLY A 9 0.81 -9.70 -18.34
C GLY A 9 1.47 -10.31 -17.10
N VAL A 10 2.69 -9.90 -16.77
CA VAL A 10 3.40 -10.39 -15.59
C VAL A 10 2.71 -9.86 -14.34
N LEU A 11 2.46 -10.75 -13.37
CA LEU A 11 1.93 -10.36 -12.08
C LEU A 11 3.01 -9.59 -11.31
N LEU A 12 2.71 -8.33 -11.01
CA LEU A 12 3.61 -7.43 -10.29
C LEU A 12 3.12 -7.17 -8.87
N LEU A 13 4.09 -6.92 -8.00
CA LEU A 13 3.91 -6.53 -6.61
C LEU A 13 4.42 -5.12 -6.39
N LEU A 14 3.78 -4.42 -5.46
CA LEU A 14 4.25 -3.13 -4.97
C LEU A 14 5.25 -3.34 -3.83
N GLY A 15 6.47 -2.80 -3.95
CA GLY A 15 7.50 -2.97 -2.94
C GLY A 15 8.57 -1.87 -3.04
N THR A 16 9.09 -1.44 -1.89
CA THR A 16 9.91 -0.23 -1.79
C THR A 16 11.34 -0.47 -1.31
N ASP A 17 11.63 -1.63 -0.72
CA ASP A 17 12.89 -1.89 0.00
C ASP A 17 13.17 -0.89 1.14
N SER A 18 12.10 -0.30 1.70
CA SER A 18 12.17 0.68 2.79
C SER A 18 12.64 0.07 4.11
N GLY A 19 13.25 0.88 4.97
CA GLY A 19 13.69 0.47 6.32
C GLY A 19 15.16 0.02 6.40
N THR A 20 15.92 0.17 5.31
CA THR A 20 17.36 -0.17 5.23
C THR A 20 18.29 0.93 5.78
N GLY A 21 17.75 1.98 6.41
CA GLY A 21 18.47 3.00 7.20
C GLY A 21 19.38 3.96 6.42
N GLY A 22 20.01 3.53 5.33
CA GLY A 22 21.03 4.31 4.61
C GLY A 22 20.60 4.93 3.28
N MET A 23 19.39 4.62 2.78
CA MET A 23 18.99 4.96 1.40
C MET A 23 17.93 6.05 1.28
N GLY A 24 17.43 6.60 2.39
CA GLY A 24 16.38 7.63 2.38
C GLY A 24 15.01 7.12 1.92
N ILE A 25 14.80 5.80 1.89
CA ILE A 25 13.52 5.17 1.56
C ILE A 25 12.73 5.00 2.87
N VAL A 26 11.84 5.95 3.14
CA VAL A 26 11.10 6.02 4.40
C VAL A 26 9.89 5.08 4.39
N PRO A 27 9.79 4.13 5.33
CA PRO A 27 8.61 3.26 5.46
C PRO A 27 7.30 4.05 5.55
N GLY A 28 6.24 3.50 4.97
CA GLY A 28 4.96 4.19 4.83
C GLY A 28 4.95 5.21 3.69
N TYR A 29 5.85 6.19 3.68
CA TYR A 29 5.84 7.26 2.67
C TYR A 29 6.24 6.77 1.28
N SER A 30 7.27 5.93 1.18
CA SER A 30 7.84 5.48 -0.10
C SER A 30 6.87 4.63 -0.93
N ILE A 31 5.86 4.03 -0.31
CA ILE A 31 4.89 3.18 -1.03
C ILE A 31 4.01 4.00 -1.97
N HIS A 32 3.78 5.27 -1.64
CA HIS A 32 3.03 6.20 -2.48
C HIS A 32 3.83 6.63 -3.71
N ASP A 33 5.16 6.71 -3.58
CA ASP A 33 6.04 6.95 -4.72
C ASP A 33 6.01 5.75 -5.68
N GLU A 34 6.02 4.52 -5.17
CA GLU A 34 5.93 3.33 -6.02
C GLU A 34 4.59 3.25 -6.76
N LEU A 35 3.47 3.59 -6.10
CA LEU A 35 2.16 3.69 -6.76
C LEU A 35 2.18 4.70 -7.91
N ARG A 36 2.74 5.89 -7.68
CA ARG A 36 2.89 6.93 -8.69
C ARG A 36 3.77 6.45 -9.85
N ILE A 37 4.89 5.79 -9.55
CA ILE A 37 5.82 5.26 -10.56
C ILE A 37 5.13 4.24 -11.46
N LEU A 38 4.30 3.34 -10.93
CA LEU A 38 3.54 2.40 -11.76
C LEU A 38 2.60 3.15 -12.71
N VAL A 39 1.83 4.12 -12.22
CA VAL A 39 0.91 4.90 -13.07
C VAL A 39 1.68 5.68 -14.15
N GLU A 40 2.79 6.33 -13.79
CA GLU A 40 3.67 7.04 -14.74
C GLU A 40 4.27 6.12 -15.82
N ASN A 41 4.35 4.81 -15.55
CA ASN A 41 4.88 3.79 -16.47
C ASN A 41 3.78 3.05 -17.25
N GLY A 42 2.54 3.57 -17.27
CA GLY A 42 1.47 3.09 -18.16
C GLY A 42 0.48 2.12 -17.52
N PHE A 43 0.62 1.83 -16.22
CA PHE A 43 -0.38 1.08 -15.48
C PHE A 43 -1.59 1.96 -15.21
N SER A 44 -2.79 1.40 -15.31
CA SER A 44 -3.98 2.06 -14.80
C SER A 44 -3.92 2.20 -13.28
N PRO A 45 -4.61 3.20 -12.68
CA PRO A 45 -4.75 3.31 -11.23
C PRO A 45 -5.21 2.01 -10.56
N TYR A 46 -6.12 1.28 -11.21
CA TYR A 46 -6.58 -0.02 -10.73
C TYR A 46 -5.45 -1.05 -10.66
N GLU A 47 -4.65 -1.19 -11.72
CA GLU A 47 -3.53 -2.15 -11.75
C GLU A 47 -2.46 -1.82 -10.71
N ALA A 48 -2.15 -0.53 -10.52
CA ALA A 48 -1.22 -0.07 -9.51
C ALA A 48 -1.71 -0.43 -8.08
N ILE A 49 -2.99 -0.17 -7.78
CA ILE A 49 -3.60 -0.55 -6.49
C ILE A 49 -3.63 -2.07 -6.32
N ALA A 50 -3.94 -2.81 -7.39
CA ALA A 50 -3.97 -4.27 -7.37
C ALA A 50 -2.59 -4.87 -7.03
N ALA A 51 -1.50 -4.27 -7.52
CA ALA A 51 -0.13 -4.67 -7.20
C ALA A 51 0.18 -4.64 -5.69
N GLY A 52 -0.40 -3.69 -4.97
CA GLY A 52 -0.25 -3.56 -3.51
C GLY A 52 -1.30 -4.29 -2.67
N THR A 53 -2.31 -4.91 -3.30
CA THR A 53 -3.45 -5.52 -2.60
C THR A 53 -3.67 -6.97 -3.03
N VAL A 54 -4.52 -7.22 -4.03
CA VAL A 54 -4.91 -8.57 -4.45
C VAL A 54 -3.73 -9.37 -5.00
N ASN A 55 -2.80 -8.74 -5.74
CA ASN A 55 -1.62 -9.43 -6.25
C ASN A 55 -0.70 -9.90 -5.12
N ALA A 56 -0.53 -9.08 -4.08
CA ALA A 56 0.24 -9.44 -2.90
C ALA A 56 -0.39 -10.64 -2.17
N ALA A 57 -1.71 -10.65 -1.99
CA ALA A 57 -2.42 -11.78 -1.40
C ALA A 57 -2.24 -13.07 -2.23
N ILE A 58 -2.34 -12.99 -3.56
CA ILE A 58 -2.11 -14.12 -4.47
C ILE A 58 -0.69 -14.67 -4.31
N VAL A 59 0.33 -13.82 -4.22
CA VAL A 59 1.72 -14.28 -4.07
C VAL A 59 1.94 -14.91 -2.70
N VAL A 60 1.41 -14.33 -1.62
CA VAL A 60 1.49 -14.91 -0.28
C VAL A 60 0.86 -16.29 -0.23
N GLU A 61 -0.33 -16.45 -0.82
CA GLU A 61 -1.01 -17.75 -0.94
C GLU A 61 -0.13 -18.77 -1.71
N ARG A 62 0.45 -18.36 -2.84
CA ARG A 62 1.36 -19.22 -3.64
C ARG A 62 2.63 -19.62 -2.87
N MET A 63 3.04 -18.84 -1.88
CA MET A 63 4.17 -19.13 -1.01
C MET A 63 3.77 -19.94 0.24
N GLY A 64 2.51 -20.36 0.35
CA GLY A 64 1.99 -21.17 1.46
C GLY A 64 1.53 -20.35 2.68
N GLY A 65 1.40 -19.02 2.53
CA GLY A 65 0.82 -18.15 3.55
C GLY A 65 -0.71 -18.04 3.45
N ASP A 66 -1.30 -17.31 4.40
CA ASP A 66 -2.73 -17.03 4.40
C ASP A 66 -3.07 -15.91 3.39
N GLY A 67 -3.94 -16.22 2.43
CA GLY A 67 -4.40 -15.31 1.37
C GLY A 67 -5.69 -14.55 1.72
N ASP A 68 -6.09 -14.54 2.99
CA ASP A 68 -7.33 -13.94 3.50
C ASP A 68 -7.40 -12.40 3.45
N PHE A 69 -6.53 -11.72 2.71
CA PHE A 69 -6.48 -10.26 2.61
C PHE A 69 -6.46 -9.78 1.15
N GLY A 70 -6.27 -8.47 0.95
CA GLY A 70 -6.03 -7.86 -0.37
C GLY A 70 -7.28 -7.67 -1.24
N ALA A 71 -8.47 -8.05 -0.77
CA ALA A 71 -9.74 -7.77 -1.44
C ALA A 71 -10.87 -7.56 -0.43
N ILE A 72 -11.84 -6.71 -0.78
CA ILE A 72 -13.04 -6.49 0.02
C ILE A 72 -14.05 -7.59 -0.31
N GLN A 73 -14.06 -8.64 0.52
CA GLN A 73 -14.93 -9.80 0.33
C GLN A 73 -15.31 -10.41 1.69
N VAL A 74 -16.52 -10.98 1.79
CA VAL A 74 -16.94 -11.72 2.98
C VAL A 74 -15.96 -12.86 3.27
N GLY A 75 -15.53 -12.97 4.52
CA GLY A 75 -14.57 -13.99 4.97
C GLY A 75 -13.10 -13.54 4.92
N LYS A 76 -12.80 -12.39 4.31
CA LYS A 76 -11.46 -11.79 4.34
C LYS A 76 -11.25 -10.89 5.56
N ARG A 77 -9.99 -10.70 5.94
CA ARG A 77 -9.58 -9.80 7.02
C ARG A 77 -10.05 -8.38 6.73
N ALA A 78 -10.58 -7.72 7.76
CA ALA A 78 -11.08 -6.35 7.67
C ALA A 78 -9.94 -5.33 7.68
N ASP A 79 -9.19 -5.30 6.58
CA ASP A 79 -8.13 -4.33 6.29
C ASP A 79 -8.61 -3.40 5.17
N LEU A 80 -8.86 -2.14 5.51
CA LEU A 80 -9.47 -1.15 4.62
C LEU A 80 -8.78 0.20 4.78
N ILE A 81 -8.71 0.96 3.68
CA ILE A 81 -8.30 2.37 3.70
C ILE A 81 -9.48 3.19 3.19
N LEU A 82 -9.91 4.18 3.98
CA LEU A 82 -10.92 5.14 3.57
C LEU A 82 -10.23 6.39 3.03
N VAL A 83 -10.57 6.78 1.81
CA VAL A 83 -10.04 7.98 1.13
C VAL A 83 -11.16 8.96 0.81
N ARG A 84 -10.80 10.23 0.60
CA ARG A 84 -11.76 11.30 0.32
C ARG A 84 -12.31 11.23 -1.10
N ASP A 85 -11.43 10.97 -2.06
CA ASP A 85 -11.71 11.05 -3.49
C ASP A 85 -11.53 9.68 -4.16
N ASN A 86 -11.95 9.56 -5.42
CA ASN A 86 -11.88 8.29 -6.15
C ASN A 86 -10.42 7.93 -6.50
N PRO A 87 -9.84 6.85 -5.92
CA PRO A 87 -8.45 6.49 -6.18
C PRO A 87 -8.24 5.91 -7.58
N LEU A 88 -9.31 5.62 -8.33
CA LEU A 88 -9.23 5.21 -9.72
C LEU A 88 -9.08 6.38 -10.70
N GLU A 89 -9.32 7.60 -10.23
CA GLU A 89 -9.06 8.84 -10.97
C GLU A 89 -7.68 9.41 -10.61
N ASP A 90 -7.33 9.39 -9.32
CA ASP A 90 -6.01 9.80 -8.85
C ASP A 90 -5.56 8.97 -7.63
N VAL A 91 -4.51 8.17 -7.80
CA VAL A 91 -3.94 7.33 -6.74
C VAL A 91 -3.32 8.15 -5.60
N SER A 92 -3.01 9.44 -5.83
CA SER A 92 -2.41 10.31 -4.82
C SER A 92 -3.31 10.51 -3.59
N THR A 93 -4.63 10.38 -3.75
CA THR A 93 -5.60 10.47 -2.65
C THR A 93 -5.36 9.44 -1.53
N ILE A 94 -4.72 8.31 -1.85
CA ILE A 94 -4.38 7.25 -0.88
C ILE A 94 -3.35 7.73 0.14
N LYS A 95 -2.56 8.76 -0.18
CA LYS A 95 -1.54 9.34 0.71
C LYS A 95 -2.12 10.02 1.95
N GLU A 96 -3.37 10.47 1.87
CA GLU A 96 -4.05 11.17 2.96
C GLU A 96 -5.38 10.49 3.30
N PRO A 97 -5.33 9.30 3.93
CA PRO A 97 -6.55 8.56 4.26
C PRO A 97 -7.36 9.30 5.35
N LEU A 98 -8.69 9.24 5.22
CA LEU A 98 -9.64 9.66 6.25
C LEU A 98 -9.67 8.68 7.44
N GLY A 99 -9.18 7.47 7.22
CA GLY A 99 -8.88 6.50 8.27
C GLY A 99 -8.53 5.14 7.71
N VAL A 100 -8.05 4.28 8.59
CA VAL A 100 -7.58 2.93 8.27
C VAL A 100 -8.28 1.95 9.19
N MET A 101 -8.85 0.91 8.62
CA MET A 101 -9.24 -0.28 9.37
C MET A 101 -8.11 -1.31 9.26
N ALA A 102 -7.61 -1.78 10.40
CA ALA A 102 -6.61 -2.83 10.46
C ALA A 102 -7.11 -3.95 11.37
N ALA A 103 -7.23 -5.17 10.84
CA ALA A 103 -7.78 -6.33 11.54
C ALA A 103 -9.12 -6.04 12.25
N GLY A 104 -9.99 -5.25 11.61
CA GLY A 104 -11.30 -4.87 12.16
C GLY A 104 -11.30 -3.75 13.20
N LYS A 105 -10.13 -3.20 13.54
CA LYS A 105 -10.01 -2.01 14.40
C LYS A 105 -9.91 -0.75 13.55
N TRP A 106 -10.75 0.24 13.83
CA TRP A 106 -10.74 1.53 13.17
C TRP A 106 -9.72 2.49 13.79
N TYR A 107 -8.95 3.15 12.93
CA TYR A 107 -8.03 4.24 13.23
C TYR A 107 -8.46 5.46 12.44
N SER A 108 -8.89 6.53 13.11
CA SER A 108 -9.31 7.76 12.44
C SER A 108 -8.10 8.56 11.95
N GLN A 109 -8.33 9.53 11.06
CA GLN A 109 -7.28 10.45 10.61
C GLN A 109 -6.52 11.10 11.78
N GLU A 110 -7.22 11.48 12.85
CA GLU A 110 -6.61 12.06 14.06
C GLU A 110 -5.71 11.04 14.76
N THR A 111 -6.19 9.80 14.94
CA THR A 111 -5.38 8.72 15.54
C THR A 111 -4.14 8.42 14.67
N LEU A 112 -4.28 8.43 13.35
CA LEU A 112 -3.15 8.19 12.44
C LEU A 112 -2.12 9.31 12.54
N ALA A 113 -2.55 10.57 12.60
CA ALA A 113 -1.66 11.72 12.79
C ALA A 113 -0.87 11.60 14.10
N GLU A 114 -1.54 11.22 15.21
CA GLU A 114 -0.87 11.01 16.50
C GLU A 114 0.18 9.89 16.47
N LEU A 115 -0.03 8.84 15.66
CA LEU A 115 0.89 7.70 15.55
C LEU A 115 2.19 8.04 14.82
N ILE A 116 2.14 8.98 13.88
CA ILE A 116 3.32 9.40 13.10
C ILE A 116 4.04 10.61 13.69
N GLU A 117 3.51 11.18 14.77
CA GLU A 117 4.21 12.22 15.53
C GLU A 117 5.58 11.70 16.00
N PRO A 118 6.70 12.41 15.72
CA PRO A 118 8.05 11.94 16.06
C PRO A 118 8.24 11.63 17.55
N ALA A 119 7.47 12.28 18.41
CA ALA A 119 7.47 12.00 19.85
C ALA A 119 7.03 10.56 20.17
N ASN A 120 6.09 10.02 19.37
CA ASN A 120 5.40 8.75 19.57
C ASN A 120 5.96 7.60 18.73
N LEU A 121 6.85 7.88 17.77
CA LEU A 121 7.51 6.84 16.98
C LEU A 121 8.33 5.91 17.89
N PRO A 122 8.39 4.60 17.60
CA PRO A 122 9.30 3.69 18.27
C PRO A 122 10.76 4.16 18.06
N ALA A 123 11.65 3.88 19.03
CA ALA A 123 13.03 4.38 19.01
C ALA A 123 13.84 3.97 17.76
N SER A 124 13.41 2.90 17.06
CA SER A 124 14.00 2.43 15.80
C SER A 124 13.71 3.32 14.59
N GLU A 125 12.79 4.27 14.70
CA GLU A 125 12.31 5.11 13.59
C GLU A 125 12.56 6.61 13.84
N LYS A 126 13.37 6.96 14.86
CA LYS A 126 13.66 8.35 15.27
C LYS A 126 14.91 8.98 14.65
N GLU A 127 15.45 8.43 13.55
CA GLU A 127 16.65 8.96 12.86
C GLU A 127 16.33 9.53 11.47
#